data_AF-A0A951HUQ4-F1
#
_entry.id   AF-A0A951HUQ4-F1
#
_cell.length_a   1.000
_cell.length_b   1.000
_cell.length_c   1.000
_cell.angle_alpha   90.00
_cell.angle_beta   90.00
_cell.angle_gamma   90.00
#
_symmetry.space_group_name_H-M   'P 1'
#
loop_
_entity.id
_entity.type
_entity.pdbx_description
1 polymer ?
#
loop_
_entity_poly.entity_id
_entity_poly.type
_entity_poly.pdbx_seq_one_letter_code
_entity_poly.pdbx_strand_id
1 'polypeptide(L)'
;MSTIRDELDPPFEVIEPAVPAGAVLFNSPHSGSIYPREFLNTARLGLAILRRSEDSFVDQLIAGVVKRGYPMMRAHFPRCFVDVNREPYELDPRMFEGRLPSFANTRSMRVAGGLGTVARVVGDAQEIYDQRISVDDALRRIESLYKPYHRALRWLLTRVHREFGAAVLVDCHSMPSTAGTKDDRPRADVVLGDRYG
;
A
#
# COMPACT_ATOMS: atom_id res chain seq x y z
N MET A 1 16.03 2.80 -6.45
CA MET A 1 15.65 2.83 -7.88
C MET A 1 14.52 1.82 -8.06
N SER A 2 13.45 2.16 -8.76
CA SER A 2 12.38 1.19 -9.04
C SER A 2 12.91 0.06 -9.90
N THR A 3 12.43 -1.15 -9.63
CA THR A 3 12.93 -2.37 -10.27
C THR A 3 11.78 -3.01 -11.04
N ILE A 4 12.05 -3.50 -12.25
CA ILE A 4 11.08 -4.29 -13.02
C ILE A 4 11.43 -5.76 -12.79
N ARG A 5 10.45 -6.56 -12.38
CA ARG A 5 10.60 -8.01 -12.19
C ARG A 5 9.40 -8.73 -12.77
N ASP A 6 9.57 -10.01 -13.10
CA ASP A 6 8.46 -10.84 -13.52
C ASP A 6 7.70 -11.39 -12.30
N GLU A 7 8.40 -11.63 -11.19
CA GLU A 7 7.84 -12.16 -9.94
C GLU A 7 7.99 -11.19 -8.76
N LEU A 8 6.99 -11.20 -7.88
CA LEU A 8 6.97 -10.50 -6.60
C LEU A 8 7.25 -11.49 -5.46
N ASP A 9 8.49 -12.00 -5.40
CA ASP A 9 8.93 -12.91 -4.36
C ASP A 9 10.24 -12.43 -3.69
N PRO A 10 10.24 -12.14 -2.38
CA PRO A 10 9.06 -12.03 -1.54
C PRO A 10 8.24 -10.76 -1.89
N PRO A 11 6.90 -10.76 -1.73
CA PRO A 11 6.04 -9.61 -2.05
C PRO A 11 6.14 -8.48 -1.01
N PHE A 12 6.59 -8.81 0.19
CA PHE A 12 6.86 -7.90 1.29
C PHE A 12 7.92 -8.55 2.18
N GLU A 13 8.49 -7.77 3.08
CA GLU A 13 9.41 -8.31 4.08
C GLU A 13 9.14 -7.77 5.46
N VAL A 14 9.55 -8.57 6.44
CA VAL A 14 9.57 -8.23 7.86
C VAL A 14 11.02 -8.16 8.28
N ILE A 15 11.42 -7.03 8.86
CA ILE A 15 12.76 -6.79 9.36
C ILE A 15 12.69 -6.78 10.88
N GLU A 16 13.27 -7.81 11.48
CA GLU A 16 13.29 -7.99 12.94
C GLU A 16 14.49 -7.29 13.57
N PRO A 17 14.33 -6.69 14.75
CA PRO A 17 15.46 -6.20 15.54
C PRO A 17 16.27 -7.37 16.11
N ALA A 18 17.54 -7.14 16.41
CA ALA A 18 18.36 -8.14 17.11
C ALA A 18 17.83 -8.43 18.53
N VAL A 19 17.32 -7.39 19.21
CA VAL A 19 16.69 -7.48 20.53
C VAL A 19 15.43 -6.61 20.53
N PRO A 20 14.24 -7.17 20.71
CA PRO A 20 13.00 -6.41 20.87
C PRO A 20 13.06 -5.47 22.09
N ALA A 21 12.66 -4.20 21.91
CA ALA A 21 12.75 -3.17 22.95
C ALA A 21 11.41 -2.52 23.32
N GLY A 22 10.29 -2.95 22.74
CA GLY A 22 8.97 -2.48 23.16
C GLY A 22 7.81 -2.86 22.26
N ALA A 23 6.64 -2.38 22.66
CA ALA A 23 5.33 -2.70 22.10
C ALA A 23 5.01 -2.01 20.76
N VAL A 24 6.00 -1.60 19.96
CA VAL A 24 5.78 -0.78 18.75
C VAL A 24 6.21 -1.54 17.50
N LEU A 25 5.34 -1.59 16.50
CA LEU A 25 5.57 -2.13 15.17
C LEU A 25 5.44 -1.00 14.15
N PHE A 26 6.41 -0.89 13.23
CA PHE A 26 6.35 0.07 12.12
C PHE A 26 5.93 -0.63 10.83
N ASN A 27 5.17 0.06 9.99
CA ASN A 27 4.70 -0.47 8.71
C ASN A 27 4.87 0.56 7.60
N SER A 28 5.41 0.16 6.45
CA SER A 28 5.50 0.97 5.24
C SER A 28 4.77 0.27 4.09
N PRO A 29 3.45 0.51 3.95
CA PRO A 29 2.63 -0.20 2.97
C PRO A 29 2.81 0.30 1.54
N HIS A 30 3.32 1.53 1.35
CA HIS A 30 3.27 2.25 0.07
C HIS A 30 4.65 2.61 -0.52
N SER A 31 5.75 2.19 0.12
CA SER A 31 7.11 2.43 -0.38
C SER A 31 7.57 1.43 -1.46
N GLY A 32 6.76 0.40 -1.75
CA GLY A 32 7.09 -0.64 -2.72
C GLY A 32 7.28 -0.07 -4.13
N SER A 33 8.35 -0.51 -4.80
CA SER A 33 8.78 0.01 -6.09
C SER A 33 9.24 -1.09 -7.07
N ILE A 34 8.83 -2.34 -6.81
CA ILE A 34 9.01 -3.48 -7.72
C ILE A 34 7.75 -3.60 -8.58
N TYR A 35 7.86 -3.27 -9.86
CA TYR A 35 6.76 -3.30 -10.81
C TYR A 35 6.77 -4.63 -11.59
N PRO A 36 5.69 -5.42 -11.54
CA PRO A 36 5.56 -6.59 -12.40
C PRO A 36 5.60 -6.19 -13.88
N ARG A 37 6.34 -6.92 -14.71
CA ARG A 37 6.40 -6.64 -16.15
C ARG A 37 5.03 -6.71 -16.82
N GLU A 38 4.22 -7.70 -16.48
CA GLU A 38 2.85 -7.84 -17.00
C GLU A 38 1.96 -6.64 -16.63
N PHE A 39 2.16 -6.05 -15.45
CA PHE A 39 1.46 -4.85 -15.05
C PHE A 39 1.84 -3.67 -15.95
N LEU A 40 3.13 -3.49 -16.23
CA LEU A 40 3.60 -2.42 -17.12
C LEU A 40 3.13 -2.59 -18.57
N ASN A 41 2.97 -3.82 -19.03
CA ASN A 41 2.43 -4.10 -20.37
C ASN A 41 0.94 -3.80 -20.48
N THR A 42 0.19 -3.94 -19.39
CA THR A 42 -1.26 -3.64 -19.33
C THR A 42 -1.54 -2.16 -19.02
N ALA A 43 -0.59 -1.48 -18.37
CA ALA A 43 -0.72 -0.07 -18.04
C ALA A 43 -0.47 0.81 -19.28
N ARG A 44 -1.32 1.82 -19.46
CA ARG A 44 -1.15 2.85 -20.49
C ARG A 44 -0.12 3.92 -20.11
N LEU A 45 0.19 4.00 -18.82
CA LEU A 45 1.04 5.04 -18.23
C LEU A 45 2.48 4.56 -18.18
N GLY A 46 3.41 5.45 -18.54
CA GLY A 46 4.83 5.23 -18.31
C GLY A 46 5.16 5.11 -16.83
N LEU A 47 6.22 4.35 -16.51
CA LEU A 47 6.68 4.11 -15.14
C LEU A 47 6.82 5.39 -14.31
N ALA A 48 7.36 6.46 -14.89
CA ALA A 48 7.53 7.75 -14.20
C ALA A 48 6.22 8.34 -13.65
N ILE A 49 5.08 8.09 -14.31
CA ILE A 49 3.77 8.55 -13.86
C ILE A 49 3.23 7.61 -12.77
N LEU A 50 3.33 6.29 -12.98
CA LEU A 50 2.91 5.29 -11.99
C LEU A 50 3.62 5.50 -10.64
N ARG A 51 4.90 5.85 -10.68
CA ARG A 51 5.73 6.16 -9.51
C ARG A 51 5.26 7.35 -8.68
N ARG A 52 4.43 8.24 -9.23
CA ARG A 52 3.82 9.34 -8.46
C ARG A 52 2.88 8.84 -7.37
N SER A 53 2.47 7.57 -7.44
CA SER A 53 1.76 6.91 -6.34
C SER A 53 2.67 6.33 -5.27
N GLU A 54 3.99 6.21 -5.45
CA GLU A 54 4.86 5.66 -4.41
C GLU A 54 4.96 6.62 -3.22
N ASP A 55 4.90 6.08 -2.01
CA ASP A 55 5.41 6.77 -0.83
C ASP A 55 6.93 6.54 -0.76
N SER A 56 7.62 7.15 -1.74
CA SER A 56 9.04 6.89 -2.02
C SER A 56 9.92 7.09 -0.77
N PHE A 57 10.78 6.12 -0.51
CA PHE A 57 11.80 6.14 0.55
C PHE A 57 11.28 6.17 1.99
N VAL A 58 9.96 6.02 2.22
CA VAL A 58 9.42 5.96 3.59
C VAL A 58 9.99 4.76 4.36
N ASP A 59 10.19 3.62 3.71
CA ASP A 59 10.85 2.46 4.30
C ASP A 59 12.29 2.77 4.75
N GLN A 60 13.05 3.53 3.94
CA GLN A 60 14.41 3.94 4.27
C GLN A 60 14.44 4.97 5.39
N LEU A 61 13.48 5.90 5.39
CA LEU A 61 13.33 6.92 6.44
C LEU A 61 13.13 6.27 7.81
N ILE A 62 12.32 5.21 7.89
CA ILE A 62 12.02 4.53 9.15
C ILE A 62 12.99 3.39 9.48
N ALA A 63 13.87 2.97 8.57
CA ALA A 63 14.75 1.79 8.76
C ALA A 63 15.58 1.81 10.05
N GLY A 64 15.88 3.00 10.59
CA GLY A 64 16.59 3.16 11.85
C GLY A 64 15.87 2.57 13.08
N VAL A 65 14.55 2.35 13.03
CA VAL A 65 13.76 1.81 14.15
C VAL A 65 14.15 0.37 14.50
N VAL A 66 14.61 -0.41 13.51
CA VAL A 66 15.07 -1.79 13.70
C VAL A 66 16.28 -1.83 14.63
N LYS A 67 17.24 -0.92 14.44
CA LYS A 67 18.41 -0.81 15.32
C LYS A 67 18.06 -0.36 16.75
N ARG A 68 16.88 0.22 16.93
CA ARG A 68 16.34 0.66 18.23
C ARG A 68 15.45 -0.39 18.90
N GLY A 69 15.32 -1.58 18.30
CA GLY A 69 14.57 -2.68 18.89
C GLY A 69 13.11 -2.78 18.47
N TYR A 70 12.70 -2.09 17.40
CA TYR A 70 11.33 -2.14 16.90
C TYR A 70 11.27 -2.83 15.53
N PRO A 71 10.43 -3.87 15.36
CA PRO A 71 10.24 -4.50 14.06
C PRO A 71 9.63 -3.51 13.05
N MET A 72 9.94 -3.72 11.78
CA MET A 72 9.25 -3.05 10.69
C MET A 72 8.83 -4.02 9.58
N MET A 73 7.74 -3.67 8.89
CA MET A 73 7.25 -4.39 7.72
C MET A 73 7.17 -3.43 6.53
N ARG A 74 7.54 -3.89 5.32
CA ARG A 74 7.41 -3.08 4.09
C ARG A 74 6.91 -3.89 2.90
N ALA A 75 6.06 -3.28 2.07
CA ALA A 75 5.64 -3.85 0.80
C ALA A 75 6.74 -3.69 -0.26
N HIS A 76 6.88 -4.66 -1.17
CA HIS A 76 7.78 -4.53 -2.32
C HIS A 76 7.06 -4.09 -3.60
N PHE A 77 5.78 -4.41 -3.72
CA PHE A 77 4.95 -3.99 -4.86
C PHE A 77 4.36 -2.59 -4.66
N PRO A 78 4.11 -1.84 -5.75
CA PRO A 78 3.59 -0.49 -5.67
C PRO A 78 2.08 -0.48 -5.34
N ARG A 79 1.63 0.54 -4.61
CA ARG A 79 0.21 0.68 -4.25
C ARG A 79 -0.73 0.82 -5.45
N CYS A 80 -0.23 1.35 -6.58
CA CYS A 80 -1.02 1.42 -7.82
C CYS A 80 -1.29 0.04 -8.44
N PHE A 81 -0.53 -0.99 -8.06
CA PHE A 81 -0.79 -2.37 -8.46
C PHE A 81 -1.78 -3.06 -7.51
N VAL A 82 -1.51 -2.97 -6.20
CA VAL A 82 -2.39 -3.37 -5.10
C VAL A 82 -2.17 -2.45 -3.91
N ASP A 83 -3.21 -1.77 -3.45
CA ASP A 83 -3.16 -0.92 -2.26
C ASP A 83 -3.53 -1.72 -1.00
N VAL A 84 -2.53 -2.07 -0.18
CA VAL A 84 -2.76 -2.78 1.08
C VAL A 84 -3.30 -1.90 2.21
N ASN A 85 -3.40 -0.59 2.02
CA ASN A 85 -4.03 0.34 2.96
C ASN A 85 -5.48 0.69 2.55
N ARG A 86 -6.15 -0.25 1.88
CA ARG A 86 -7.57 -0.21 1.49
C ARG A 86 -8.29 -1.45 1.98
N GLU A 87 -9.61 -1.45 1.94
CA GLU A 87 -10.41 -2.64 2.20
C GLU A 87 -10.23 -3.65 1.05
N PRO A 88 -10.00 -4.96 1.31
CA PRO A 88 -9.53 -5.91 0.30
C PRO A 88 -10.35 -5.97 -0.99
N TYR A 89 -11.68 -5.85 -0.89
CA TYR A 89 -12.60 -5.95 -2.03
C TYR A 89 -13.29 -4.62 -2.36
N GLU A 90 -12.65 -3.50 -2.00
CA GLU A 90 -13.03 -2.17 -2.46
C GLU A 90 -12.61 -1.99 -3.93
N LEU A 91 -13.52 -2.34 -4.85
CA LEU A 91 -13.22 -2.53 -6.28
C LEU A 91 -14.20 -1.75 -7.16
N ASP A 92 -13.69 -1.07 -8.19
CA ASP A 92 -14.52 -0.34 -9.17
C ASP A 92 -15.02 -1.30 -10.27
N PRO A 93 -16.35 -1.58 -10.35
CA PRO A 93 -16.88 -2.53 -11.34
C PRO A 93 -16.61 -2.12 -12.80
N ARG A 94 -16.33 -0.83 -13.07
CA ARG A 94 -16.02 -0.35 -14.42
C ARG A 94 -14.64 -0.78 -14.91
N MET A 95 -13.75 -1.18 -14.01
CA MET A 95 -12.39 -1.62 -14.34
C MET A 95 -12.32 -3.06 -14.82
N PHE A 96 -13.35 -3.87 -14.54
CA PHE A 96 -13.21 -5.32 -14.65
C PHE A 96 -14.07 -5.94 -15.74
N GLU A 97 -13.50 -6.92 -16.43
CA GLU A 97 -14.23 -7.87 -17.25
C GLU A 97 -14.70 -9.04 -16.37
N GLY A 98 -15.99 -9.34 -16.42
CA GLY A 98 -16.62 -10.34 -15.56
C GLY A 98 -17.37 -9.73 -14.38
N ARG A 99 -18.02 -10.60 -13.59
CA ARG A 99 -18.82 -10.19 -12.44
C ARG A 99 -17.97 -10.17 -11.19
N LEU A 100 -17.91 -9.03 -10.51
CA LEU A 100 -17.29 -8.94 -9.18
C LEU A 100 -18.03 -9.84 -8.16
N PRO A 101 -17.32 -10.35 -7.14
CA PRO A 101 -17.96 -11.06 -6.04
C PRO A 101 -19.09 -10.23 -5.41
N SER A 102 -20.17 -10.88 -4.98
CA SER A 102 -21.34 -10.19 -4.40
C SER A 102 -21.02 -9.38 -3.14
N PHE A 103 -19.94 -9.73 -2.45
CA PHE A 103 -19.45 -9.05 -1.25
C PHE A 103 -18.48 -7.89 -1.54
N ALA A 104 -18.15 -7.62 -2.81
CA ALA A 104 -17.25 -6.52 -3.15
C ALA A 104 -17.88 -5.16 -2.80
N ASN A 105 -17.13 -4.31 -2.11
CA ASN A 105 -17.53 -2.95 -1.83
C ASN A 105 -17.30 -2.08 -3.08
N THR A 106 -18.38 -1.76 -3.78
CA THR A 106 -18.35 -1.04 -5.07
C THR A 106 -18.83 0.41 -4.96
N ARG A 107 -19.20 0.88 -3.76
CA ARG A 107 -19.95 2.13 -3.57
C ARG A 107 -19.23 3.15 -2.70
N SER A 108 -17.98 2.91 -2.32
CA SER A 108 -17.24 3.85 -1.48
C SER A 108 -16.83 5.10 -2.26
N MET A 109 -16.58 6.19 -1.53
CA MET A 109 -16.01 7.42 -2.12
C MET A 109 -14.65 7.18 -2.78
N ARG A 110 -13.89 6.19 -2.29
CA ARG A 110 -12.58 5.82 -2.87
C ARG A 110 -12.75 5.11 -4.20
N VAL A 111 -13.72 4.19 -4.30
CA VAL A 111 -14.09 3.56 -5.58
C VAL A 111 -14.53 4.61 -6.59
N ALA A 112 -15.41 5.53 -6.19
CA ALA A 112 -15.85 6.62 -7.07
C ALA A 112 -14.68 7.44 -7.61
N GLY A 113 -13.69 7.73 -6.75
CA GLY A 113 -12.44 8.42 -7.10
C GLY A 113 -11.38 7.57 -7.82
N GLY A 114 -11.62 6.27 -8.05
CA GLY A 114 -10.66 5.38 -8.71
C GLY A 114 -9.48 4.93 -7.83
N LEU A 115 -9.61 5.01 -6.51
CA LEU A 115 -8.56 4.76 -5.51
C LEU A 115 -8.86 3.55 -4.60
N GLY A 116 -9.54 2.53 -5.15
CA GLY A 116 -9.77 1.25 -4.47
C GLY A 116 -8.51 0.36 -4.41
N THR A 117 -8.68 -0.88 -3.93
CA THR A 117 -7.57 -1.82 -3.69
C THR A 117 -6.79 -2.16 -4.95
N VAL A 118 -7.46 -2.25 -6.10
CA VAL A 118 -6.79 -2.18 -7.40
C VAL A 118 -7.08 -0.80 -7.96
N ALA A 119 -6.06 0.05 -8.00
CA ALA A 119 -6.21 1.45 -8.36
C ALA A 119 -6.59 1.59 -9.84
N ARG A 120 -7.62 2.40 -10.11
CA ARG A 120 -8.02 2.78 -11.47
C ARG A 120 -7.15 3.91 -12.00
N VAL A 121 -6.81 4.84 -11.10
CA VAL A 121 -6.11 6.08 -11.43
C VAL A 121 -4.90 6.29 -10.52
N VAL A 122 -3.97 7.13 -10.97
CA VAL A 122 -2.82 7.63 -10.20
C VAL A 122 -2.70 9.15 -10.34
N GLY A 123 -2.22 9.80 -9.27
CA GLY A 123 -1.90 11.23 -9.28
C GLY A 123 -3.11 12.09 -9.65
N ASP A 124 -2.92 12.97 -10.64
CA ASP A 124 -3.92 13.90 -11.21
C ASP A 124 -5.05 13.18 -11.98
N ALA A 125 -5.66 12.16 -11.38
CA ALA A 125 -6.73 11.32 -11.93
C ALA A 125 -6.41 10.65 -13.27
N GLN A 126 -5.14 10.32 -13.52
CA GLN A 126 -4.73 9.66 -14.75
C GLN A 126 -5.06 8.16 -14.69
N GLU A 127 -5.89 7.69 -15.62
CA GLU A 127 -6.25 6.27 -15.77
C GLU A 127 -5.00 5.41 -15.99
N ILE A 128 -4.87 4.33 -15.23
CA ILE A 128 -3.75 3.39 -15.29
C ILE A 128 -3.90 2.44 -16.49
N TYR A 129 -5.13 2.02 -16.80
CA TYR A 129 -5.43 1.00 -17.81
C TYR A 129 -6.18 1.61 -19.00
N ASP A 130 -5.85 1.19 -20.22
CA ASP A 130 -6.63 1.53 -21.43
C ASP A 130 -7.84 0.62 -21.63
N GLN A 131 -7.77 -0.60 -21.10
CA GLN A 131 -8.82 -1.61 -21.18
C GLN A 131 -9.18 -2.12 -19.79
N ARG A 132 -10.33 -2.77 -19.70
CA ARG A 132 -10.71 -3.47 -18.48
C ARG A 132 -9.77 -4.67 -18.27
N ILE A 133 -9.49 -4.99 -17.02
CA ILE A 133 -8.72 -6.17 -16.64
C ILE A 133 -9.65 -7.27 -16.15
N SER A 134 -9.26 -8.54 -16.21
CA SER A 134 -10.12 -9.62 -15.69
C SER A 134 -10.37 -9.47 -14.19
N VAL A 135 -11.59 -9.77 -13.72
CA VAL A 135 -11.88 -9.92 -12.28
C VAL A 135 -10.92 -10.93 -11.64
N ASP A 136 -10.58 -12.01 -12.32
CA ASP A 136 -9.67 -13.04 -11.80
C ASP A 136 -8.26 -12.49 -11.55
N ASP A 137 -7.81 -11.54 -12.36
CA ASP A 137 -6.52 -10.88 -12.12
C ASP A 137 -6.54 -10.09 -10.80
N ALA A 138 -7.60 -9.31 -10.56
CA ALA A 138 -7.78 -8.58 -9.32
C ALA A 138 -7.81 -9.52 -8.10
N LEU A 139 -8.57 -10.62 -8.21
CA LEU A 139 -8.67 -11.59 -7.13
C LEU A 139 -7.33 -12.27 -6.86
N ARG A 140 -6.59 -12.70 -7.90
CA ARG A 140 -5.24 -13.26 -7.75
C ARG A 140 -4.31 -12.30 -7.01
N ARG A 141 -4.32 -11.01 -7.38
CA ARG A 141 -3.53 -9.97 -6.71
C ARG A 141 -3.90 -9.85 -5.23
N ILE A 142 -5.18 -9.87 -4.89
CA ILE A 142 -5.66 -9.84 -3.49
C ILE A 142 -5.22 -11.10 -2.72
N GLU A 143 -5.41 -12.28 -3.30
CA GLU A 143 -5.07 -13.55 -2.64
C GLU A 143 -3.56 -13.74 -2.45
N SER A 144 -2.73 -13.28 -3.40
CA SER A 144 -1.27 -13.49 -3.39
C SER A 144 -0.48 -12.37 -2.70
N LEU A 145 -1.00 -11.15 -2.67
CA LEU A 145 -0.28 -9.99 -2.14
C LEU A 145 -0.98 -9.42 -0.91
N TYR A 146 -2.24 -9.01 -1.05
CA TYR A 146 -2.97 -8.33 0.02
C TYR A 146 -3.16 -9.22 1.25
N LYS A 147 -3.71 -10.42 1.07
CA LYS A 147 -4.02 -11.31 2.21
C LYS A 147 -2.75 -11.79 2.93
N PRO A 148 -1.68 -12.22 2.23
CA PRO A 148 -0.45 -12.61 2.89
C PRO A 148 0.20 -11.45 3.66
N TYR A 149 0.16 -10.23 3.11
CA TYR A 149 0.61 -9.02 3.79
C TYR A 149 -0.14 -8.82 5.12
N HIS A 150 -1.46 -8.77 5.07
CA HIS A 150 -2.29 -8.56 6.27
C HIS A 150 -2.22 -9.70 7.28
N ARG A 151 -1.99 -10.93 6.82
CA ARG A 151 -1.74 -12.08 7.71
C ARG A 151 -0.42 -11.92 8.47
N ALA A 152 0.65 -11.50 7.78
CA ALA A 152 1.94 -11.24 8.41
C ALA A 152 1.86 -10.06 9.40
N LEU A 153 1.22 -8.96 9.01
CA LEU A 153 1.01 -7.80 9.87
C LEU A 153 0.22 -8.16 11.14
N ARG A 154 -0.86 -8.94 10.99
CA ARG A 154 -1.66 -9.44 12.12
C ARG A 154 -0.84 -10.35 13.03
N TRP A 155 -0.03 -11.23 12.46
CA TRP A 155 0.85 -12.11 13.24
C TRP A 155 1.86 -11.29 14.05
N LEU A 156 2.48 -10.28 13.44
CA LEU A 156 3.41 -9.38 14.12
C LEU A 156 2.75 -8.62 15.28
N LEU A 157 1.57 -8.03 15.06
CA LEU A 157 0.84 -7.34 16.12
C LEU A 157 0.47 -8.28 17.27
N THR A 158 0.05 -9.51 16.94
CA THR A 158 -0.26 -10.53 17.95
C THR A 158 0.99 -10.93 18.74
N ARG A 159 2.14 -11.08 18.07
CA ARG A 159 3.41 -11.40 18.72
C ARG A 159 3.86 -10.28 19.66
N VAL A 160 3.89 -9.03 19.18
CA VAL A 160 4.26 -7.86 19.98
C VAL A 160 3.33 -7.72 21.20
N HIS A 161 2.03 -7.91 21.01
CA HIS A 161 1.06 -7.88 22.11
C HIS A 161 1.32 -8.97 23.16
N ARG A 162 1.62 -10.21 22.73
CA ARG A 162 1.93 -11.32 23.64
C ARG A 162 3.22 -11.08 24.44
N GLU A 163 4.20 -10.43 23.84
CA GLU A 163 5.52 -10.19 24.45
C GLU A 163 5.49 -9.00 25.43
N PHE A 164 4.78 -7.92 25.09
CA PHE A 164 4.84 -6.67 25.85
C PHE A 164 3.52 -6.29 26.57
N GLY A 165 2.47 -7.10 26.43
CA GLY A 165 1.13 -6.81 26.98
C GLY A 165 0.35 -5.72 26.22
N ALA A 166 0.96 -5.09 25.21
CA ALA A 166 0.38 -4.06 24.36
C ALA A 166 0.98 -4.14 22.96
N ALA A 167 0.31 -3.56 21.96
CA ALA A 167 0.85 -3.38 20.61
C ALA A 167 0.37 -2.06 20.01
N VAL A 168 1.30 -1.30 19.47
CA VAL A 168 1.07 -0.05 18.74
C VAL A 168 1.58 -0.23 17.32
N LEU A 169 0.71 0.01 16.34
CA LEU A 169 1.09 0.07 14.93
C LEU A 169 1.36 1.53 14.55
N VAL A 170 2.54 1.82 14.06
CA VAL A 170 2.86 3.09 13.38
C VAL A 170 2.84 2.83 11.88
N ASP A 171 1.75 3.25 11.22
CA ASP A 171 1.58 3.12 9.78
C ASP A 171 2.17 4.35 9.08
N CYS A 172 3.29 4.16 8.38
CA CYS A 172 4.14 5.24 7.88
C CYS A 172 3.87 5.54 6.41
N HIS A 173 3.65 6.82 6.12
CA HIS A 173 3.30 7.34 4.81
C HIS A 173 4.03 8.63 4.47
N SER A 174 4.02 8.99 3.19
CA SER A 174 4.39 10.33 2.73
C SER A 174 3.22 10.96 1.98
N MET A 175 3.16 12.29 1.92
CA MET A 175 2.11 13.00 1.20
C MET A 175 2.72 13.91 0.12
N PRO A 176 2.02 14.11 -1.03
CA PRO A 176 2.49 15.01 -2.07
C PRO A 176 2.62 16.43 -1.52
N SER A 177 3.63 17.19 -1.96
CA SER A 177 3.84 18.58 -1.54
C SER A 177 2.71 19.53 -1.96
N THR A 178 1.97 19.20 -3.02
CA THR A 178 0.97 20.10 -3.66
C THR A 178 -0.50 19.65 -3.58
N ALA A 179 -0.84 18.58 -2.84
CA ALA A 179 -2.21 18.09 -2.79
C ALA A 179 -3.14 18.98 -1.93
N GLY A 180 -4.02 19.78 -2.54
CA GLY A 180 -5.06 20.58 -1.85
C GLY A 180 -5.26 21.98 -2.45
N THR A 181 -6.36 22.66 -2.07
CA THR A 181 -6.53 24.11 -2.33
C THR A 181 -5.34 24.88 -1.76
N LYS A 182 -4.93 25.96 -2.44
CA LYS A 182 -3.96 26.94 -1.92
C LYS A 182 -4.51 27.57 -0.64
N ASP A 183 -4.33 26.88 0.48
CA ASP A 183 -4.58 27.44 1.80
C ASP A 183 -3.31 28.18 2.21
N ASP A 184 -3.43 29.43 2.67
CA ASP A 184 -2.28 30.29 3.00
C ASP A 184 -1.51 29.82 4.25
N ARG A 185 -1.92 28.71 4.87
CA ARG A 185 -1.24 28.14 6.04
C ARG A 185 -0.08 27.23 5.60
N PRO A 186 1.09 27.36 6.24
CA PRO A 186 2.19 26.42 6.00
C PRO A 186 1.72 25.01 6.35
N ARG A 187 1.96 24.08 5.43
CA ARG A 187 1.63 22.67 5.59
C ARG A 187 2.47 22.07 6.70
N ALA A 188 1.89 21.19 7.50
CA ALA A 188 2.64 20.48 8.54
C ALA A 188 3.67 19.53 7.91
N ASP A 189 4.88 19.49 8.50
CA ASP A 189 5.93 18.54 8.09
C ASP A 189 5.56 17.10 8.47
N VAL A 190 4.84 16.92 9.59
CA VAL A 190 4.37 15.63 10.10
C VAL A 190 2.91 15.74 10.49
N VAL A 191 2.10 14.78 10.02
CA VAL A 191 0.69 14.65 10.39
C VAL A 191 0.52 13.33 11.13
N LEU A 192 -0.06 13.39 12.33
CA LEU A 192 -0.44 12.20 13.10
C LEU A 192 -1.94 11.96 12.87
N GLY A 193 -2.28 10.78 12.36
CA GLY A 193 -3.66 10.35 12.16
C GLY A 193 -4.02 9.21 13.10
N ASP A 194 -5.07 9.40 13.90
CA ASP A 194 -5.55 8.44 14.91
C ASP A 194 -7.02 8.06 14.73
N ARG A 195 -7.67 8.54 13.65
CA ARG A 195 -9.10 8.35 13.38
C ARG A 195 -10.01 9.04 14.42
N TYR A 196 -9.80 10.35 14.61
CA TYR A 196 -10.62 11.26 15.42
C TYR A 196 -10.35 11.20 16.94
N GLY A 197 -9.17 10.73 17.35
CA GLY A 197 -8.79 10.47 18.74
C GLY A 197 -9.14 9.06 19.22
#